data_AF-A0A7C3NV90-F1
#
_entry.id   AF-A0A7C3NV90-F1
#
_cell.length_a   1.000
_cell.length_b   1.000
_cell.length_c   1.000
_cell.angle_alpha   90.00
_cell.angle_beta   90.00
_cell.angle_gamma   90.00
#
_symmetry.space_group_name_H-M   'P 1'
#
loop_
_entity.id
_entity.type
_entity.pdbx_description
1 polymer ?
#
loop_
_entity_poly.entity_id
_entity_poly.type
_entity_poly.pdbx_seq_one_letter_code
_entity_poly.pdbx_strand_id
1 'polypeptide(L)' 'MGRYVIGDIHGCADELRYLVDRLPLRSGDRVVFLGDYVDRG' A
#
# COMPACT_ATOMS: atom_id res chain seq x y z
N MET A 1 9.22 14.55 5.35
CA MET A 1 8.21 14.04 4.41
C MET A 1 8.67 12.69 3.91
N GLY A 2 8.08 11.62 4.44
CA GLY A 2 8.40 10.24 4.09
C GLY A 2 7.73 9.79 2.79
N ARG A 3 8.27 8.74 2.19
CA ARG A 3 7.69 8.09 1.00
C ARG A 3 7.64 6.59 1.24
N TYR A 4 6.48 6.00 0.99
CA TYR A 4 6.25 4.57 1.05
C TYR A 4 5.90 4.09 -0.35
N VAL A 5 6.57 3.03 -0.79
CA VAL A 5 6.35 2.45 -2.11
C VAL A 5 5.82 1.04 -1.90
N ILE A 6 4.63 0.76 -2.42
CA ILE A 6 3.94 -0.52 -2.32
C ILE A 6 3.92 -1.13 -3.72
N GLY A 7 4.43 -2.37 -3.82
CA GLY A 7 4.42 -3.16 -5.05
C GLY A 7 3.05 -3.80 -5.29
N ASP A 8 3.08 -4.98 -5.89
CA ASP A 8 1.88 -5.71 -6.30
C ASP A 8 0.93 -5.98 -5.13
N ILE A 9 -0.37 -5.90 -5.43
CA ILE A 9 -1.45 -6.18 -4.50
C ILE A 9 -2.19 -7.46 -4.89
N HIS A 10 -2.38 -7.73 -6.18
CA HIS A 10 -3.02 -8.94 -6.70
C HIS A 10 -4.35 -9.27 -6.00
N GLY A 11 -5.21 -8.27 -5.79
CA GLY A 11 -6.52 -8.44 -5.15
C GLY A 11 -6.50 -8.68 -3.63
N CYS A 12 -5.34 -8.74 -2.99
CA CYS A 12 -5.17 -8.98 -1.54
C CYS A 12 -5.55 -7.75 -0.69
N ALA A 13 -6.84 -7.43 -0.64
CA ALA A 13 -7.35 -6.23 0.02
C ALA A 13 -7.13 -6.22 1.54
N ASP A 14 -7.25 -7.37 2.20
CA ASP A 14 -7.09 -7.50 3.65
C ASP A 14 -5.62 -7.30 4.07
N GLU A 15 -4.69 -7.87 3.30
CA GLU A 15 -3.25 -7.70 3.47
C GLU A 15 -2.83 -6.26 3.22
N LEU A 16 -3.36 -5.62 2.18
CA LEU A 16 -3.11 -4.21 1.91
C LEU A 16 -3.60 -3.33 3.07
N ARG A 17 -4.80 -3.59 3.59
CA ARG A 17 -5.34 -2.86 4.75
C ARG A 17 -4.43 -3.03 5.96
N TYR A 18 -4.05 -4.26 6.27
CA TYR A 18 -3.14 -4.56 7.37
C TYR A 18 -1.77 -3.90 7.23
N LEU A 19 -1.21 -3.88 6.02
CA LEU A 19 0.05 -3.19 5.73
C LEU A 19 -0.08 -1.69 5.99
N VAL A 20 -1.08 -1.04 5.40
CA VAL A 20 -1.29 0.41 5.50
C VAL A 20 -1.54 0.84 6.94
N ASP A 21 -2.36 0.09 7.70
CA ASP A 21 -2.67 0.38 9.10
C ASP A 21 -1.42 0.31 10.02
N ARG A 22 -0.34 -0.32 9.58
CA ARG A 22 0.94 -0.43 10.32
C ARG A 22 1.99 0.57 9.91
N LEU A 23 1.80 1.28 8.81
CA LEU A 23 2.74 2.31 8.39
C LEU A 23 2.63 3.52 9.33
N PRO A 24 3.75 4.09 9.80
CA PRO A 24 3.74 5.28 10.66
C PRO A 24 3.51 6.56 9.84
N LEU A 25 2.44 6.58 9.04
CA LEU A 25 2.07 7.67 8.14
C LEU A 25 1.77 8.94 8.91
N ARG A 26 2.33 10.05 8.45
CA ARG A 26 2.07 11.39 8.96
C ARG A 26 1.46 12.25 7.87
N SER A 27 0.79 13.32 8.28
CA SER A 27 0.30 14.32 7.33
C SER A 27 1.47 14.84 6.47
N GLY A 28 1.25 14.86 5.16
CA GLY A 28 2.26 15.21 4.16
C GLY A 28 3.05 14.02 3.60
N ASP A 29 3.05 12.85 4.22
CA ASP A 29 3.71 11.68 3.65
C ASP A 29 3.01 11.21 2.36
N ARG A 30 3.79 10.58 1.47
CA ARG A 30 3.29 10.08 0.19
C ARG A 30 3.37 8.55 0.15
N VAL A 31 2.25 7.93 -0.20
CA VAL A 31 2.19 6.52 -0.56
C VAL A 31 2.13 6.42 -2.09
N VAL A 32 2.97 5.56 -2.68
CA VAL A 32 3.04 5.32 -4.11
C VAL A 32 2.79 3.83 -4.35
N PHE A 33 1.81 3.52 -5.19
CA PHE A 33 1.53 2.17 -5.64
C PHE A 33 2.12 1.95 -7.02
N LEU A 34 2.74 0.79 -7.25
CA LEU A 34 3.45 0.49 -8.50
C LEU A 34 2.58 -0.17 -9.58
N GLY A 35 1.42 -0.74 -9.23
CA GLY A 35 0.54 -1.42 -10.17
C GLY A 35 0.00 -2.74 -9.62
N ASP A 36 -0.47 -3.63 -10.50
CA ASP A 36 -0.97 -4.97 -10.18
C ASP A 36 -1.93 -5.00 -8.99
N TYR A 37 -2.99 -4.19 -9.10
CA TYR A 37 -4.00 -4.02 -8.06
C TYR A 37 -4.94 -5.22 -7.93
N VAL A 38 -5.25 -5.84 -9.07
CA VAL A 38 -6.31 -6.84 -9.25
C VAL A 38 -5.73 -8.12 -9.84
N ASP A 39 -6.58 -9.14 -9.94
CA ASP A 39 -6.27 -10.52 -10.34
C ASP A 39 -5.54 -11.32 -9.25
N ARG A 40 -5.76 -12.65 -9.22
CA ARG A 40 -5.13 -13.63 -8.30
C ARG A 40 -5.50 -13.57 -6.80
N GLY A 41 -6.41 -12.68 -6.42
CA GLY A 41 -6.98 -12.57 -5.07
C GLY A 41 -7.71 -13.82 -4.60
#